data_AF-A0A9P5JVT3-F1
#
_entry.id   AF-A0A9P5JVT3-F1
#
_cell.length_a   1.000
_cell.length_b   1.000
_cell.length_c   1.000
_cell.angle_alpha   90.00
_cell.angle_beta   90.00
_cell.angle_gamma   90.00
#
_symmetry.space_group_name_H-M   'P 1'
#
loop_
_entity.id
_entity.type
_entity.pdbx_description
1 polymer ?
#
loop_
_entity_poly.entity_id
_entity_poly.type
_entity_poly.pdbx_seq_one_letter_code
_entity_poly.pdbx_strand_id
1 'polypeptide(L)'
;MKFSAYNYHMQYFHGIAASTARPFSPPTAFRTTPRQRPGKLERTQMLEGQCHRCVRWVPVQGVKDANAKVKELFWWKHAATCHGTSTIPGERNIFISDPAN
;
A
#
# COMPACT_ATOMS: atom_id res chain seq x y z
N MET A 1 -1.84 -18.72 -13.48
CA MET A 1 -1.76 -17.33 -13.98
C MET A 1 -0.30 -16.97 -14.22
N LYS A 2 0.06 -16.57 -15.44
CA LYS A 2 1.43 -16.19 -15.79
C LYS A 2 1.67 -14.77 -15.26
N PHE A 3 2.37 -14.64 -14.12
CA PHE A 3 2.83 -13.34 -13.64
C PHE A 3 3.92 -12.87 -14.60
N SER A 4 3.62 -11.88 -15.45
CA SER A 4 4.67 -11.23 -16.23
C SER A 4 5.59 -10.46 -15.28
N ALA A 5 6.90 -10.48 -15.56
CA ALA A 5 7.87 -9.67 -14.81
C ALA A 5 7.46 -8.19 -14.80
N TYR A 6 6.85 -7.72 -15.90
CA TYR A 6 6.25 -6.40 -16.01
C TYR A 6 5.16 -6.16 -14.96
N ASN A 7 4.15 -7.03 -14.84
CA ASN A 7 3.08 -6.85 -13.86
C ASN A 7 3.59 -6.88 -12.42
N TYR A 8 4.56 -7.74 -12.13
CA TYR A 8 5.23 -7.76 -10.84
C TYR A 8 5.92 -6.42 -10.55
N HIS A 9 6.68 -5.90 -11.52
CA HIS A 9 7.36 -4.63 -11.39
C HIS A 9 6.38 -3.48 -11.15
N MET A 10 5.32 -3.39 -11.95
CA MET A 10 4.29 -2.36 -11.82
C MET A 10 3.62 -2.39 -10.44
N GLN A 11 3.31 -3.58 -9.91
CA GLN A 11 2.68 -3.70 -8.58
C GLN A 11 3.62 -3.34 -7.43
N TYR A 12 4.86 -3.83 -7.44
CA TYR A 12 5.74 -3.77 -6.26
C TYR A 12 6.78 -2.65 -6.30
N PHE A 13 6.99 -2.01 -7.45
CA PHE A 13 7.86 -0.84 -7.58
C PHE A 13 7.08 0.45 -7.85
N HIS A 14 5.90 0.36 -8.45
CA HIS A 14 5.08 1.54 -8.78
C HIS A 14 3.71 1.55 -8.09
N GLY A 15 3.35 0.49 -7.36
CA GLY A 15 2.05 0.44 -6.68
C GLY A 15 0.87 0.41 -7.64
N ILE A 16 1.03 -0.09 -8.86
CA ILE A 16 -0.02 -0.11 -9.89
C ILE A 16 -0.68 -1.48 -9.94
N ALA A 17 -1.99 -1.52 -9.75
CA ALA A 17 -2.79 -2.74 -9.81
C ALA A 17 -2.87 -3.30 -11.23
N ALA A 18 -2.57 -4.58 -11.42
CA ALA A 18 -2.69 -5.22 -12.74
C ALA A 18 -4.15 -5.34 -13.22
N SER A 19 -5.12 -5.31 -12.31
CA SER A 19 -6.56 -5.42 -12.60
C SER A 19 -7.15 -4.15 -13.20
N THR A 20 -6.63 -2.98 -12.82
CA THR A 20 -7.21 -1.68 -13.18
C THR A 20 -6.23 -0.76 -13.91
N ALA A 21 -4.95 -1.14 -13.99
CA ALA A 21 -3.85 -0.30 -14.47
C ALA A 21 -3.76 1.06 -13.75
N ARG A 22 -4.21 1.12 -12.48
CA ARG A 22 -4.22 2.32 -11.64
C ARG A 22 -3.46 2.10 -10.34
N PRO A 23 -3.01 3.18 -9.66
CA PRO A 23 -2.41 3.07 -8.34
C PRO A 23 -3.33 2.36 -7.34
N PHE A 24 -2.74 1.61 -6.42
CA PHE A 24 -3.44 1.09 -5.25
C PHE A 24 -3.86 2.23 -4.33
N SER A 25 -5.07 2.12 -3.77
CA SER A 25 -5.52 3.06 -2.75
C SER A 25 -4.58 3.14 -1.55
N PRO A 26 -4.36 4.34 -0.99
CA PRO A 26 -3.55 4.50 0.21
C PRO A 26 -4.27 3.94 1.46
N PRO A 27 -3.56 3.76 2.58
CA PRO A 27 -4.21 3.50 3.86
C PRO A 27 -5.19 4.62 4.24
N THR A 28 -6.35 4.26 4.81
CA THR A 28 -7.35 5.25 5.26
C THR A 28 -6.96 5.92 6.57
N ALA A 29 -6.08 5.29 7.34
CA ALA A 29 -5.54 5.80 8.59
C ALA A 29 -4.19 5.12 8.87
N PHE A 30 -3.41 5.74 9.76
CA PHE A 30 -2.16 5.17 10.27
C PHE A 30 -2.22 5.04 11.80
N ARG A 31 -1.56 4.01 12.33
CA ARG A 31 -1.31 3.87 13.77
C ARG A 31 0.06 3.27 14.01
N THR A 32 0.58 3.47 15.22
CA THR A 32 1.83 2.86 15.67
C THR A 32 1.56 1.97 16.87
N THR A 33 1.99 0.71 16.80
CA THR A 33 1.80 -0.26 17.89
C THR A 33 3.15 -0.74 18.44
N PRO A 34 3.31 -0.86 19.77
CA PRO A 34 4.54 -1.40 20.35
C PRO A 34 4.67 -2.90 20.10
N ARG A 35 5.89 -3.39 19.87
CA ARG A 35 6.19 -4.82 19.78
C ARG A 35 6.58 -5.35 21.16
N GLN A 36 6.01 -6.49 21.54
CA GLN A 36 6.19 -7.03 22.89
C GLN A 36 7.63 -7.51 23.18
N ARG A 37 8.36 -8.02 22.17
CA ARG A 37 9.71 -8.58 22.32
C ARG A 37 10.55 -8.35 21.07
N PRO A 38 11.02 -7.11 20.81
CA PRO A 38 11.85 -6.83 19.64
C PRO A 38 13.25 -7.43 19.80
N GLY A 39 13.76 -8.08 18.76
CA GLY A 39 15.17 -8.44 18.67
C GLY A 39 16.08 -7.22 18.50
N LYS A 40 17.39 -7.39 18.71
CA LYS A 40 18.39 -6.30 18.70
C LYS A 40 18.38 -5.42 17.44
N LEU A 41 18.07 -6.00 16.28
CA LEU A 41 18.02 -5.33 14.97
C LEU A 41 16.58 -5.17 14.46
N GLU A 42 15.60 -5.32 15.34
CA GLU A 42 14.19 -5.20 15.00
C GLU A 42 13.60 -3.91 15.57
N ARG A 43 12.57 -3.42 14.89
CA ARG A 43 11.83 -2.26 15.36
C ARG A 43 11.10 -2.58 16.66
N THR A 44 11.15 -1.63 17.58
CA THR A 44 10.40 -1.64 18.85
C THR A 44 8.94 -1.24 18.64
N GLN A 45 8.65 -0.51 17.56
CA GLN A 45 7.31 -0.09 17.16
C GLN A 45 7.02 -0.48 15.71
N MET A 46 5.75 -0.77 15.42
CA MET A 46 5.28 -1.09 14.08
C MET A 46 4.33 0.00 13.59
N LEU A 47 4.65 0.62 12.46
CA LEU A 47 3.73 1.47 11.73
C LEU A 47 2.77 0.59 10.92
N GLU A 48 1.47 0.82 11.10
CA GLU A 48 0.40 0.09 10.44
C GLU A 48 -0.53 1.06 9.71
N GLY A 49 -1.04 0.64 8.55
CA GLY A 49 -2.04 1.35 7.77
C GLY A 49 -3.38 0.59 7.79
N GLN A 50 -4.49 1.31 7.87
CA GLN A 50 -5.83 0.72 7.82
C GLN A 50 -6.28 0.51 6.36
N CYS A 51 -6.71 -0.71 6.04
CA CYS A 51 -7.25 -1.04 4.72
C CYS A 51 -8.72 -0.66 4.60
N HIS A 52 -9.07 0.07 3.53
CA HIS A 52 -10.45 0.44 3.24
C HIS A 52 -11.33 -0.78 2.91
N ARG A 53 -10.75 -1.83 2.31
CA ARG A 53 -11.49 -3.01 1.88
C ARG A 53 -11.68 -4.04 2.97
N CYS A 54 -10.60 -4.43 3.66
CA CYS A 54 -10.67 -5.49 4.67
C CYS A 54 -10.69 -4.97 6.11
N VAL A 55 -10.66 -3.64 6.31
CA VAL A 55 -10.68 -2.94 7.62
C VAL A 55 -9.60 -3.34 8.62
N ARG A 56 -8.65 -4.20 8.22
CA ARG A 56 -7.50 -4.61 9.02
C ARG A 56 -6.43 -3.52 9.04
N TRP A 57 -5.73 -3.47 10.15
CA TRP A 57 -4.47 -2.76 10.30
C TRP A 57 -3.34 -3.64 9.76
N VAL A 58 -2.60 -3.13 8.79
CA VAL A 58 -1.57 -3.86 8.06
C VAL A 58 -0.23 -3.18 8.27
N PRO A 59 0.84 -3.90 8.62
CA PRO A 59 2.17 -3.32 8.69
C PRO A 59 2.58 -2.68 7.36
N VAL A 60 2.97 -1.41 7.40
CA VAL A 60 3.46 -0.68 6.21
C VAL A 60 4.98 -0.64 6.15
N GLN A 61 5.65 -1.36 7.05
CA GLN A 61 7.10 -1.48 7.14
C GLN A 61 7.52 -2.89 7.57
N GLY A 62 8.79 -3.21 7.38
CA GLY A 62 9.37 -4.49 7.81
C GLY A 62 9.63 -4.55 9.31
N VAL A 63 9.86 -5.76 9.82
CA VAL A 63 10.25 -5.98 11.23
C VAL A 63 11.69 -5.53 11.51
N LYS A 64 12.61 -5.82 10.59
CA LYS A 64 14.02 -5.41 10.69
C LYS A 64 14.12 -3.89 10.61
N ASP A 65 14.90 -3.28 11.48
CA ASP A 65 15.14 -1.84 11.47
C ASP A 65 16.13 -1.43 10.35
N ALA A 66 15.69 -1.66 9.11
CA ALA A 66 16.39 -1.30 7.90
C ALA A 66 15.39 -0.67 6.92
N ASN A 67 15.87 0.27 6.12
CA ASN A 67 15.06 0.90 5.09
C ASN A 67 14.86 -0.08 3.93
N ALA A 68 13.61 -0.24 3.51
CA ALA A 68 13.30 -0.93 2.28
C ALA A 68 13.64 -0.03 1.08
N LYS A 69 14.04 -0.64 -0.04
CA LYS A 69 14.33 0.10 -1.29
C LYS A 69 13.12 0.89 -1.79
N VAL A 70 11.92 0.38 -1.52
CA VAL A 70 10.62 1.01 -1.83
C VAL A 70 9.85 1.07 -0.52
N LYS A 71 9.57 2.28 -0.02
CA LYS A 71 9.00 2.47 1.34
C LYS A 71 7.62 1.83 1.46
N GLU A 72 6.80 1.95 0.42
CA GLU A 72 5.41 1.50 0.36
C GLU A 72 5.26 0.02 0.01
N LEU A 73 6.36 -0.71 -0.23
CA LEU A 73 6.34 -2.10 -0.69
C LEU A 73 5.47 -3.01 0.18
N PHE A 74 5.54 -2.85 1.50
CA PHE A 74 4.78 -3.66 2.44
C PHE A 74 3.26 -3.43 2.30
N TRP A 75 2.86 -2.18 2.07
CA TRP A 75 1.47 -1.84 1.77
C TRP A 75 1.04 -2.42 0.43
N TRP A 76 1.84 -2.27 -0.63
CA TRP A 76 1.48 -2.75 -1.96
C TRP A 76 1.36 -4.28 -2.04
N LYS A 77 2.13 -5.03 -1.23
CA LYS A 77 1.94 -6.48 -1.08
C LYS A 77 0.55 -6.84 -0.56
N HIS A 78 0.06 -6.09 0.41
CA HIS A 78 -1.32 -6.25 0.86
C HIS A 78 -2.31 -5.82 -0.22
N ALA A 79 -2.13 -4.63 -0.81
CA ALA A 79 -3.04 -4.09 -1.79
C ALA A 79 -3.18 -4.99 -3.04
N ALA A 80 -2.09 -5.57 -3.53
CA ALA A 80 -2.07 -6.47 -4.68
C ALA A 80 -2.93 -7.73 -4.48
N THR A 81 -3.05 -8.22 -3.25
CA THR A 81 -3.86 -9.41 -2.91
C THR A 81 -5.26 -9.04 -2.41
N CYS A 82 -5.40 -7.85 -1.81
CA CYS A 82 -6.63 -7.45 -1.14
C CYS A 82 -7.50 -6.54 -2.02
N HIS A 83 -6.97 -5.47 -2.62
CA HIS A 83 -7.81 -4.40 -3.17
C HIS A 83 -8.61 -4.84 -4.41
N GLY A 84 -8.05 -5.68 -5.28
CA GLY A 84 -8.73 -6.13 -6.50
C GLY A 84 -9.10 -4.96 -7.40
N THR A 85 -10.39 -4.67 -7.57
CA THR A 85 -10.90 -3.50 -8.30
C THR A 85 -11.48 -2.40 -7.38
N SER A 86 -11.46 -2.64 -6.07
CA SER A 86 -11.96 -1.70 -5.06
C SER A 86 -10.99 -0.53 -4.87
N THR A 87 -11.55 0.67 -4.72
CA THR A 87 -10.81 1.90 -4.40
C THR A 87 -11.55 2.72 -3.35
N ILE A 88 -10.88 3.70 -2.75
CA ILE A 88 -11.50 4.62 -1.80
C ILE A 88 -12.47 5.55 -2.56
N PRO A 89 -13.64 5.91 -1.99
CA PRO A 89 -14.51 6.92 -2.56
C PRO A 89 -13.80 8.27 -2.74
N GLY A 90 -13.96 8.92 -3.89
CA GLY A 90 -13.36 10.24 -4.17
C GLY A 90 -11.93 10.24 -4.73
N GLU A 91 -11.23 9.10 -4.73
CA GLU A 91 -9.85 8.97 -5.26
C GLU A 91 -9.75 9.20 -6.78
N ARG A 92 -10.88 9.23 -7.49
CA ARG A 92 -10.96 9.26 -8.96
C ARG A 92 -11.54 10.58 -9.49
N ASN A 93 -11.63 11.61 -8.64
CA ASN A 93 -12.14 12.91 -9.08
C ASN A 93 -11.12 13.56 -10.03
N ILE A 94 -11.53 13.75 -11.29
CA ILE A 94 -10.76 14.48 -12.30
C ILE A 94 -10.93 15.96 -11.98
N PHE A 95 -9.85 16.62 -11.56
CA PHE A 95 -9.83 18.07 -11.32
C PHE A 95 -9.60 18.81 -12.63
N ILE A 96 -10.59 18.86 -13.52
CA ILE A 96 -10.58 19.82 -14.62
C ILE A 96 -11.98 20.39 -14.79
N SER A 97 -12.15 21.64 -14.37
CA SER A 97 -13.17 22.53 -14.91
C SER A 97 -12.39 23.65 -15.58
N ASP A 98 -12.05 23.49 -16.86
CA ASP A 98 -11.55 24.61 -17.65
C ASP A 98 -12.70 25.61 -17.79
N PRO A 99 -12.51 26.90 -17.46
CA PRO A 99 -13.54 27.90 -17.70
C PRO A 99 -13.78 28.00 -19.20
N ALA A 100 -15.05 27.91 -19.61
CA ALA A 100 -15.47 28.22 -20.97
C ALA A 100 -15.09 29.68 -21.26
N ASN A 101 -14.20 29.87 -22.24
CA ASN A 101 -13.89 31.18 -22.81
C ASN A 101 -15.01 31.64 -23.74
#